data_AF-C8WS11-F1
#
_entry.id   AF-C8WS11-F1
#
_cell.length_a   1.000
_cell.length_b   1.000
_cell.length_c   1.000
_cell.angle_alpha   90.00
_cell.angle_beta   90.00
_cell.angle_gamma   90.00
#
_symmetry.space_group_name_H-M   'P 1'
#
loop_
_entity.id
_entity.type
_entity.pdbx_description
1 polymer ?
#
loop_
_entity_poly.entity_id
_entity_poly.type
_entity_poly.pdbx_seq_one_letter_code
_entity_poly.pdbx_strand_id
1 'polypeptide(L)'
;MARDTEEISLSALNPEPVPLYGKRPFPKSASRCKRCKMPSDLQFCMMCQTEFVTQARMCFQSILDAVEIQRDPRRSYEEKRAAYKSAKRRLKQLQELKTYGVTFEQTKAFRKALRSLREALREEKAERTVSLS
;
A
#
# COMPACT_ATOMS: atom_id res chain seq x y z
N MET A 1 17.73 18.01 -20.37
CA MET A 1 17.61 16.60 -19.95
C MET A 1 16.19 16.37 -19.47
N ALA A 2 15.32 15.84 -20.34
CA ALA A 2 13.96 15.49 -19.97
C ALA A 2 14.04 14.30 -19.00
N ARG A 3 13.68 14.52 -17.74
CA ARG A 3 13.45 13.41 -16.82
C ARG A 3 12.12 12.82 -17.24
N ASP A 4 12.15 11.60 -17.77
CA ASP A 4 10.98 10.73 -17.88
C ASP A 4 10.43 10.47 -16.47
N THR A 5 9.70 11.45 -15.92
CA THR A 5 8.68 11.19 -14.93
C THR A 5 7.64 10.38 -15.66
N GLU A 6 7.79 9.05 -15.62
CA GLU A 6 6.66 8.14 -15.72
C GLU A 6 5.66 8.61 -14.66
N GLU A 7 4.76 9.53 -15.05
CA GLU A 7 3.52 9.74 -14.35
C GLU A 7 2.90 8.36 -14.29
N ILE A 8 2.95 7.75 -13.11
CA ILE A 8 2.17 6.57 -12.82
C ILE A 8 0.73 7.05 -13.00
N SER A 9 0.19 6.77 -14.19
CA SER A 9 -1.17 7.14 -14.53
C SER A 9 -2.05 6.57 -13.42
N LEU A 10 -2.81 7.42 -12.73
CA LEU A 10 -3.68 7.00 -11.62
C LEU A 10 -4.63 5.87 -12.07
N SER A 11 -4.94 5.84 -13.36
CA SER A 11 -5.70 4.79 -14.06
C SER A 11 -4.99 3.43 -14.14
N ALA A 12 -3.65 3.40 -14.10
CA ALA A 12 -2.85 2.16 -14.06
C ALA A 12 -2.74 1.57 -12.63
N LEU A 13 -3.12 2.34 -11.60
CA LEU A 13 -3.26 1.86 -10.23
C LEU A 13 -4.67 1.30 -10.03
N ASN A 14 -4.98 0.19 -10.70
CA ASN A 14 -6.22 -0.55 -10.50
C ASN A 14 -6.39 -0.81 -8.99
N PRO A 15 -7.38 -0.20 -8.30
CA PRO A 15 -7.46 -0.20 -6.84
C PRO A 15 -7.95 -1.55 -6.29
N GLU A 16 -8.52 -2.38 -7.15
CA GLU A 16 -8.97 -3.73 -6.80
C GLU A 16 -7.75 -4.60 -6.44
N PRO A 17 -7.55 -4.94 -5.15
CA PRO A 17 -6.39 -5.71 -4.75
C PRO A 17 -6.51 -7.12 -5.28
N VAL A 18 -5.47 -7.58 -5.98
CA VAL A 18 -5.39 -8.95 -6.45
C VAL A 18 -4.51 -9.73 -5.49
N PRO A 19 -5.09 -10.56 -4.59
CA PRO A 19 -4.30 -11.35 -3.66
C PRO A 19 -3.54 -12.45 -4.39
N LEU A 20 -2.26 -12.55 -4.09
CA LEU A 20 -1.36 -13.61 -4.52
C LEU A 20 -1.03 -14.49 -3.32
N TYR A 21 -1.48 -15.73 -3.37
CA TYR A 21 -1.21 -16.75 -2.35
C TYR A 21 0.06 -17.53 -2.71
N GLY A 22 0.88 -17.89 -1.72
CA GLY A 22 2.11 -18.66 -1.92
C GLY A 22 1.90 -20.04 -2.59
N LYS A 23 3.00 -20.72 -2.98
CA LYS A 23 3.08 -21.92 -3.86
C LYS A 23 2.21 -23.16 -3.50
N ARG A 24 1.36 -23.12 -2.48
CA ARG A 24 0.33 -24.13 -2.18
C ARG A 24 -0.93 -23.45 -1.61
N PRO A 25 -1.75 -22.79 -2.45
CA PRO A 25 -3.00 -22.18 -1.98
C PRO A 25 -4.00 -23.22 -1.45
N PHE A 26 -3.78 -24.49 -1.79
CA PHE A 26 -4.58 -25.64 -1.41
C PHE A 26 -3.65 -26.76 -0.93
N PRO A 27 -3.30 -26.83 0.37
CA PRO A 27 -2.87 -28.10 0.93
C PRO A 27 -4.04 -29.07 0.75
N LYS A 28 -3.82 -30.25 0.15
CA LYS A 28 -4.84 -31.32 0.00
C LYS A 28 -5.45 -31.81 1.33
N SER A 29 -5.06 -31.22 2.46
CA SER A 29 -5.43 -31.55 3.84
C SER A 29 -5.88 -30.35 4.69
N ALA A 30 -6.13 -29.17 4.09
CA ALA A 30 -6.64 -28.04 4.87
C ALA A 30 -8.07 -28.34 5.34
N SER A 31 -8.22 -28.72 6.60
CA SER A 31 -9.52 -28.81 7.29
C SER A 31 -9.85 -27.55 8.09
N ARG A 32 -8.87 -26.65 8.25
CA ARG A 32 -8.97 -25.43 9.04
C ARG A 32 -8.17 -24.28 8.42
N CYS A 33 -8.73 -23.08 8.50
CA CYS A 33 -8.09 -21.82 8.11
C CYS A 33 -6.76 -21.63 8.84
N LYS A 34 -5.70 -21.28 8.10
CA LYS A 34 -4.35 -21.07 8.66
C LYS A 34 -4.31 -19.96 9.72
N ARG A 35 -5.12 -18.91 9.55
CA ARG A 35 -5.18 -17.72 10.42
C ARG A 35 -6.09 -17.90 11.64
N CYS A 36 -7.38 -18.18 11.44
CA CYS A 36 -8.37 -18.22 12.53
C CYS A 36 -8.79 -19.63 12.97
N LYS A 37 -8.23 -20.68 12.37
CA LYS A 37 -8.52 -22.10 12.68
C LYS A 37 -9.98 -22.57 12.44
N MET A 38 -10.85 -21.72 11.88
CA MET A 38 -12.21 -22.10 11.45
C MET A 38 -12.18 -23.20 10.39
N PRO A 39 -13.18 -24.12 10.34
CA PRO A 39 -13.31 -25.10 9.27
C PRO A 39 -13.25 -24.44 7.90
N SER A 40 -12.41 -24.94 7.01
CA SER A 40 -12.27 -24.42 5.65
C SER A 40 -11.53 -25.41 4.78
N ASP A 41 -12.07 -25.66 3.59
CA ASP A 41 -11.41 -26.45 2.53
C ASP A 41 -10.35 -25.66 1.76
N LEU A 42 -10.15 -24.39 2.14
CA LEU A 42 -9.17 -23.46 1.59
C LEU A 42 -8.09 -23.18 2.64
N GLN A 43 -6.92 -22.71 2.20
CA GLN A 43 -5.87 -22.25 3.13
C GLN A 43 -6.35 -21.14 4.08
N PHE A 44 -7.31 -20.32 3.64
CA PHE A 44 -7.97 -19.28 4.44
C PHE A 44 -9.48 -19.35 4.24
N CYS A 45 -10.26 -19.23 5.32
CA CYS A 45 -11.70 -19.11 5.20
C CYS A 45 -12.09 -17.79 4.50
N MET A 46 -13.31 -17.74 3.94
CA MET A 46 -13.85 -16.55 3.27
C MET A 46 -13.70 -15.29 4.09
N MET A 47 -13.98 -15.35 5.40
CA MET A 47 -13.82 -14.19 6.31
C MET A 47 -12.39 -13.64 6.34
N CYS A 48 -11.39 -14.52 6.44
CA CYS A 48 -9.98 -14.10 6.44
C CYS A 48 -9.57 -13.54 5.07
N GLN A 49 -10.04 -14.14 3.97
CA GLN A 49 -9.75 -13.65 2.62
C GLN A 49 -10.32 -12.26 2.40
N THR A 50 -11.59 -12.05 2.75
CA THR A 50 -12.26 -10.75 2.68
C THR A 50 -11.52 -9.71 3.51
N GLU A 51 -11.10 -10.05 4.73
CA GLU A 51 -10.36 -9.12 5.57
C GLU A 51 -9.01 -8.72 4.96
N PHE A 52 -8.27 -9.66 4.38
CA PHE A 52 -7.02 -9.34 3.69
C PHE A 52 -7.22 -8.38 2.52
N VAL A 53 -8.25 -8.61 1.70
CA VAL A 53 -8.60 -7.73 0.58
C VAL A 53 -9.02 -6.36 1.09
N THR A 54 -9.82 -6.27 2.15
CA THR A 54 -10.21 -4.99 2.77
C THR A 54 -9.01 -4.23 3.31
N GLN A 55 -8.07 -4.90 3.98
CA GLN A 55 -6.83 -4.29 4.45
C GLN A 55 -6.00 -3.73 3.28
N ALA A 56 -5.94 -4.45 2.16
CA ALA A 56 -5.27 -4.00 0.95
C ALA A 56 -5.96 -2.78 0.32
N ARG A 57 -7.29 -2.81 0.16
CA ARG A 57 -8.10 -1.68 -0.35
C ARG A 57 -7.82 -0.42 0.45
N MET A 58 -7.92 -0.50 1.78
CA MET A 58 -7.66 0.65 2.65
C MET A 58 -6.21 1.15 2.53
N CYS A 59 -5.24 0.24 2.43
CA CYS A 59 -3.84 0.61 2.25
C CYS A 59 -3.62 1.35 0.93
N PHE A 60 -4.17 0.83 -0.16
CA PHE A 60 -4.02 1.41 -1.49
C PHE A 60 -4.69 2.77 -1.57
N GLN A 61 -5.92 2.88 -1.05
CA GLN A 61 -6.62 4.16 -0.97
C GLN A 61 -5.80 5.20 -0.20
N SER A 62 -5.29 4.87 0.99
CA SER A 62 -4.48 5.83 1.76
C SER A 62 -3.19 6.28 1.04
N ILE A 63 -2.64 5.46 0.14
CA ILE A 63 -1.49 5.88 -0.67
C ILE A 63 -1.95 6.81 -1.80
N LEU A 64 -3.09 6.54 -2.44
CA LEU A 64 -3.69 7.45 -3.43
C LEU A 64 -4.03 8.81 -2.79
N ASP A 65 -4.69 8.80 -1.64
CA ASP A 65 -5.01 10.03 -0.88
C ASP A 65 -3.74 10.81 -0.56
N ALA A 66 -2.65 10.13 -0.16
CA ALA A 66 -1.38 10.79 0.12
C ALA A 66 -0.73 11.38 -1.14
N VAL A 67 -0.91 10.75 -2.31
CA VAL A 67 -0.47 11.31 -3.60
C VAL A 67 -1.27 12.56 -3.95
N GLU A 68 -2.59 12.54 -3.78
CA GLU A 68 -3.45 13.69 -4.03
C GLU A 68 -3.11 14.85 -3.09
N ILE A 69 -2.96 14.58 -1.79
CA ILE A 69 -2.56 15.59 -0.79
C ILE A 69 -1.18 16.18 -1.11
N GLN A 70 -0.22 15.36 -1.58
CA GLN A 70 1.10 15.86 -1.96
C GLN A 70 1.06 16.77 -3.18
N ARG A 71 0.16 16.50 -4.14
CA ARG A 71 0.00 17.29 -5.37
C ARG A 71 -0.70 18.63 -5.14
N ASP A 72 -1.49 18.76 -4.08
CA ASP A 72 -2.19 20.00 -3.76
C ASP A 72 -1.23 21.04 -3.17
N PRO A 73 -0.95 22.16 -3.87
CA PRO A 73 -0.06 23.21 -3.37
C PRO A 73 -0.64 23.99 -2.19
N ARG A 74 -1.96 23.90 -1.95
CA ARG A 74 -2.63 24.59 -0.83
C ARG A 74 -2.49 23.84 0.49
N ARG A 75 -2.06 22.58 0.46
CA ARG A 75 -1.84 21.76 1.66
C ARG A 75 -0.51 22.09 2.31
N SER A 76 -0.55 22.16 3.63
CA SER A 76 0.66 22.39 4.43
C SER A 76 1.61 21.18 4.33
N TYR A 77 2.91 21.46 4.49
CA TYR A 77 3.92 20.40 4.59
C TYR A 77 3.60 19.41 5.73
N GLU A 78 3.06 19.89 6.85
CA GLU A 78 2.68 19.07 8.00
C GLU A 78 1.55 18.08 7.64
N GLU A 79 0.53 18.52 6.90
CA GLU A 79 -0.53 17.65 6.38
C GLU A 79 0.02 16.61 5.40
N LYS A 80 0.83 17.03 4.43
CA LYS A 80 1.48 16.13 3.46
C LYS A 80 2.32 15.07 4.16
N ARG A 81 3.11 15.47 5.16
CA ARG A 81 3.91 14.58 6.00
C ARG A 81 3.04 13.61 6.81
N ALA A 82 1.91 14.06 7.33
CA ALA A 82 0.97 13.22 8.08
C ALA A 82 0.33 12.16 7.17
N ALA A 83 -0.12 12.55 5.98
CA ALA A 83 -0.68 11.64 4.98
C ALA A 83 0.33 10.56 4.58
N TYR A 84 1.56 10.95 4.26
CA TYR A 84 2.65 10.00 3.97
C TYR A 84 2.91 9.02 5.14
N LYS A 85 2.97 9.50 6.39
CA LYS A 85 3.18 8.64 7.56
C LYS A 85 2.04 7.62 7.73
N SER A 86 0.80 8.06 7.56
CA SER A 86 -0.39 7.21 7.62
C SER A 86 -0.34 6.11 6.56
N ALA A 87 -0.11 6.49 5.30
CA ALA A 87 0.02 5.58 4.17
C ALA A 87 1.16 4.57 4.37
N LYS A 88 2.33 5.03 4.86
CA LYS A 88 3.47 4.16 5.19
C LYS A 88 3.13 3.14 6.29
N ARG A 89 2.39 3.54 7.32
CA ARG A 89 1.97 2.64 8.41
C ARG A 89 1.06 1.54 7.89
N ARG A 90 0.07 1.88 7.05
CA ARG A 90 -0.83 0.90 6.44
C ARG A 90 -0.09 -0.05 5.50
N LEU A 91 0.88 0.43 4.72
CA LEU A 91 1.70 -0.45 3.88
C LEU A 91 2.52 -1.43 4.71
N LYS A 92 3.04 -1.01 5.88
CA LYS A 92 3.75 -1.91 6.80
C LYS A 92 2.82 -3.02 7.31
N GLN A 93 1.61 -2.67 7.74
CA GLN A 93 0.60 -3.66 8.18
C GLN A 93 0.23 -4.62 7.05
N LEU A 94 0.05 -4.12 5.83
CA LEU A 94 -0.24 -4.97 4.67
C LEU A 94 0.90 -5.97 4.38
N GLN A 95 2.15 -5.57 4.61
CA GLN A 95 3.31 -6.46 4.42
C GLN A 95 3.40 -7.57 5.45
N GLU A 96 2.80 -7.41 6.63
CA GLU A 96 2.75 -8.45 7.67
C GLU A 96 1.93 -9.66 7.21
N LEU A 97 1.01 -9.49 6.25
CA LEU A 97 0.25 -10.59 5.65
C LEU A 97 1.13 -11.62 4.90
N LYS A 98 2.38 -11.26 4.58
CA LYS A 98 3.38 -12.20 4.05
C LYS A 98 3.65 -13.37 5.00
N THR A 99 3.53 -13.17 6.32
CA THR A 99 3.66 -14.25 7.31
C THR A 99 2.64 -15.37 7.11
N TYR A 100 1.47 -15.00 6.58
CA TYR A 100 0.43 -15.95 6.20
C TYR A 100 0.66 -16.55 4.80
N GLY A 101 1.54 -15.96 4.00
CA GLY A 101 1.78 -16.31 2.60
C GLY A 101 0.86 -15.55 1.64
N VAL A 102 0.34 -14.39 2.07
CA VAL A 102 -0.53 -13.52 1.27
C VAL A 102 0.27 -12.29 0.85
N THR A 103 0.23 -11.99 -0.44
CA THR A 103 0.79 -10.78 -1.06
C THR A 103 -0.23 -10.17 -2.01
N PHE A 104 0.04 -8.98 -2.55
CA PHE A 104 -0.81 -8.35 -3.56
C PHE A 104 0.03 -7.87 -4.72
N GLU A 105 -0.45 -8.10 -5.95
CA GLU A 105 0.25 -7.73 -7.18
C GLU A 105 0.64 -6.25 -7.20
N GLN A 106 -0.29 -5.38 -6.81
CA GLN A 106 -0.14 -3.93 -6.82
C GLN A 106 0.85 -3.41 -5.77
N THR A 107 1.26 -4.23 -4.80
CA THR A 107 2.18 -3.83 -3.71
C THR A 107 3.48 -3.22 -4.26
N LYS A 108 3.97 -3.70 -5.41
CA LYS A 108 5.19 -3.16 -6.04
C LYS A 108 5.01 -1.71 -6.50
N ALA A 109 3.89 -1.41 -7.16
CA ALA A 109 3.55 -0.06 -7.64
C ALA A 109 3.36 0.90 -6.47
N PHE A 110 2.59 0.50 -5.45
CA PHE A 110 2.35 1.32 -4.26
C PHE A 110 3.61 1.58 -3.42
N ARG A 111 4.59 0.66 -3.42
CA ARG A 111 5.92 0.92 -2.87
C ARG A 111 6.69 1.98 -3.65
N LYS A 112 6.59 2.00 -4.99
CA LYS A 112 7.23 3.03 -5.83
C LYS A 112 6.60 4.39 -5.52
N ALA A 113 5.28 4.50 -5.48
CA ALA A 113 4.56 5.72 -5.12
C ALA A 113 4.97 6.27 -3.75
N LEU A 114 5.05 5.42 -2.71
CA LEU A 114 5.49 5.85 -1.38
C LEU A 114 6.95 6.32 -1.33
N ARG A 115 7.83 5.79 -2.18
CA ARG A 115 9.21 6.30 -2.29
C ARG A 115 9.22 7.70 -2.90
N SER A 116 8.48 7.91 -3.99
CA SER A 116 8.35 9.22 -4.62
C SER A 116 7.76 10.27 -3.67
N LEU A 117 6.73 9.91 -2.88
CA LEU A 117 6.18 10.78 -1.83
C LEU A 117 7.23 11.19 -0.80
N ARG A 118 8.10 10.25 -0.39
CA ARG A 118 9.18 10.54 0.56
C ARG A 118 10.21 11.50 -0.02
N GLU A 119 10.53 11.36 -1.30
CA GLU A 119 11.49 12.22 -2.00
C GLU A 119 10.93 13.63 -2.15
N ALA A 120 9.68 13.77 -2.60
CA ALA A 120 9.00 15.06 -2.68
C ALA A 120 8.96 15.80 -1.33
N LEU A 121 8.63 15.09 -0.24
CA LEU A 121 8.66 15.67 1.11
C LEU A 121 10.08 16.08 1.56
N ARG A 122 11.13 15.43 1.06
CA ARG A 122 12.51 15.82 1.38
C ARG A 122 12.91 17.09 0.67
N GLU A 123 12.54 17.20 -0.60
CA GLU A 123 12.77 18.39 -1.44
C GLU A 123 12.03 19.60 -0.85
N GLU A 124 10.73 19.47 -0.57
CA GLU A 124 9.91 20.53 0.05
C GLU A 124 10.44 20.96 1.42
N LYS A 125 10.97 20.01 2.23
CA LYS A 125 11.62 20.35 3.51
C LYS A 125 12.92 21.13 3.30
N ALA A 126 13.72 20.76 2.30
CA ALA A 126 14.98 21.43 2.00
C ALA A 126 14.73 22.86 1.52
N GLU A 127 13.77 23.06 0.61
CA GLU A 127 13.31 24.37 0.14
C GLU A 127 12.84 25.26 1.30
N ARG A 128 12.00 24.74 2.20
CA ARG A 128 11.59 25.48 3.42
C ARG A 128 12.77 25.89 4.29
N THR A 129 13.81 25.06 4.38
CA THR A 129 14.98 25.36 5.20
C THR A 129 15.78 26.50 4.57
N VAL A 130 15.98 26.46 3.24
CA VAL A 130 16.69 27.50 2.49
C VAL A 130 15.92 28.83 2.49
N SER A 131 14.60 28.83 2.33
CA SER A 131 13.81 30.07 2.35
C SER A 131 13.71 30.76 3.72
N LEU A 132 14.05 30.05 4.80
CA LEU A 132 14.04 30.58 6.18
C LEU A 132 15.44 30.93 6.70
N SER A 133 16.50 30.71 5.90
CA SER A 133 17.89 31.09 6.24
C SER A 133 18.31 32.31 5.43
#